data_AF-B0WS84-F1
#
_entry.id   AF-B0WS84-F1
#
_cell.length_a   1.000
_cell.length_b   1.000
_cell.length_c   1.000
_cell.angle_alpha   90.00
_cell.angle_beta   90.00
_cell.angle_gamma   90.00
#
_symmetry.space_group_name_H-M   'P 1'
#
loop_
_entity.id
_entity.type
_entity.pdbx_description
1 polymer ?
#
loop_
_entity_poly.entity_id
_entity_poly.type
_entity_poly.pdbx_seq_one_letter_code
_entity_poly.pdbx_strand_id
1 'polypeptide(L)'
;MSFSSQRTFFRVPFRDEEPRRLPERKRSDCQLKSYHSCADFRAMSMDPKVSAQYAMDVVHKARWPRVRVRPSEGLTREYLMFIETEELIDFVMSFIEELKKAKMKLAEYEQNRRDQQKQLELVQRAAEQELIQRRTEVVDQAKVEEELADLKEIILRLKCKADRCDCLEQENHCLRKKIHCLKKEKKPEMKEKCDEKIDCGDSPQVDCDRVKAEMALIRNYCEELKQQKRTLMEELQKSKINHCKDSNLRNQLIQEQCRREQLQEKFDNLQKVVELAKPSSIVKDTQILDGHFCCHLLVPWISHE
;
A
#
# COMPACT_ATOMS: atom_id res chain seq x y z
N MET A 1 -38.14 -45.49 -70.89
CA MET A 1 -37.76 -44.68 -72.07
C MET A 1 -37.44 -43.27 -71.59
N SER A 2 -36.45 -42.62 -72.20
CA SER A 2 -36.05 -41.19 -72.07
C SER A 2 -35.02 -40.84 -70.96
N PHE A 3 -33.71 -40.88 -71.31
CA PHE A 3 -32.77 -39.75 -71.58
C PHE A 3 -31.99 -39.35 -70.31
N SER A 4 -30.76 -39.78 -69.96
CA SER A 4 -29.50 -40.09 -70.66
C SER A 4 -28.86 -38.99 -71.54
N SER A 5 -29.31 -37.74 -71.46
CA SER A 5 -28.63 -36.63 -72.13
C SER A 5 -28.76 -35.32 -71.35
N GLN A 6 -27.80 -35.01 -70.48
CA GLN A 6 -27.55 -33.62 -70.04
C GLN A 6 -26.27 -33.40 -69.20
N ARG A 7 -25.43 -34.43 -68.96
CA ARG A 7 -24.19 -34.26 -68.17
C ARG A 7 -22.91 -34.04 -68.99
N THR A 8 -22.99 -33.93 -70.31
CA THR A 8 -21.81 -33.88 -71.19
C THR A 8 -21.44 -32.49 -71.72
N PHE A 9 -22.12 -31.41 -71.32
CA PHE A 9 -21.87 -30.07 -71.87
C PHE A 9 -20.97 -29.13 -71.04
N PHE A 10 -20.50 -29.52 -69.85
CA PHE A 10 -19.69 -28.64 -68.97
C PHE A 10 -18.24 -29.10 -68.74
N ARG A 11 -17.61 -29.75 -69.73
CA ARG A 11 -16.16 -29.95 -69.74
C ARG A 11 -15.55 -29.34 -70.99
N VAL A 12 -15.43 -28.02 -70.99
CA VAL A 12 -14.49 -27.30 -71.87
C VAL A 12 -13.33 -26.83 -70.99
N PRO A 13 -12.11 -27.39 -71.15
CA PRO A 13 -10.95 -26.87 -70.45
C PRO A 13 -10.47 -25.63 -71.21
N PHE A 14 -10.74 -24.44 -70.68
CA PHE A 14 -9.99 -23.26 -71.11
C PHE A 14 -8.63 -23.29 -70.43
N ARG A 15 -7.59 -23.49 -71.26
CA ARG A 15 -6.20 -23.20 -70.90
C ARG A 15 -6.00 -21.68 -70.83
N ASP A 16 -5.14 -21.31 -69.89
CA ASP A 16 -4.50 -20.00 -69.73
C ASP A 16 -5.43 -18.82 -69.46
N GLU A 17 -5.64 -18.51 -68.18
CA GLU A 17 -5.61 -17.11 -67.73
C GLU A 17 -5.05 -17.05 -66.29
N GLU A 18 -3.84 -16.50 -66.15
CA GLU A 18 -3.47 -15.72 -64.97
C GLU A 18 -4.61 -14.76 -64.63
N PRO A 19 -4.85 -14.43 -63.34
CA PRO A 19 -6.00 -13.60 -62.97
C PRO A 19 -5.81 -12.19 -63.55
N ARG A 20 -6.39 -11.94 -64.73
CA ARG A 20 -6.52 -10.59 -65.27
C ARG A 20 -7.26 -9.77 -64.22
N ARG A 21 -6.55 -8.75 -63.71
CA ARG A 21 -7.05 -7.76 -62.77
C ARG A 21 -8.48 -7.39 -63.12
N LEU A 22 -9.40 -7.73 -62.21
CA LEU A 22 -10.80 -7.37 -62.31
C LEU A 22 -10.91 -5.86 -62.53
N PRO A 23 -11.71 -5.38 -63.50
CA PRO A 23 -11.91 -3.94 -63.66
C PRO A 23 -12.51 -3.37 -62.38
N GLU A 24 -11.89 -2.32 -61.84
CA GLU A 24 -12.43 -1.44 -60.78
C GLU A 24 -13.65 -0.65 -61.29
N ARG A 25 -14.67 -1.34 -61.80
CA ARG A 25 -16.00 -0.75 -61.91
C ARG A 25 -16.65 -0.92 -60.55
N LYS A 26 -16.92 0.21 -59.87
CA LYS A 26 -17.88 0.31 -58.78
C LYS A 26 -19.19 -0.35 -59.25
N ARG A 27 -19.35 -1.65 -58.97
CA ARG A 27 -20.63 -2.33 -59.06
C ARG A 27 -21.44 -1.75 -57.91
N SER A 28 -22.52 -1.06 -58.26
CA SER A 28 -23.52 -0.58 -57.30
C SER A 28 -23.79 -1.65 -56.25
N ASP A 29 -24.05 -1.21 -55.02
CA ASP A 29 -24.39 -2.01 -53.83
C ASP A 29 -25.70 -2.78 -53.97
N CYS A 30 -25.87 -3.51 -55.07
CA CYS A 30 -26.83 -4.58 -55.23
C CYS A 30 -26.29 -5.75 -54.41
N GLN A 31 -26.36 -5.58 -53.09
CA GLN A 31 -26.28 -6.64 -52.10
C GLN A 31 -27.35 -7.65 -52.52
N LEU A 32 -26.94 -8.72 -53.21
CA LEU A 32 -27.80 -9.87 -53.42
C LEU A 32 -28.11 -10.35 -52.02
N LYS A 33 -29.33 -10.04 -51.57
CA LYS A 33 -29.88 -10.53 -50.31
C LYS A 33 -29.71 -12.05 -50.33
N SER A 34 -29.37 -12.61 -49.17
CA SER A 34 -29.16 -14.04 -48.98
C SER A 34 -30.22 -14.85 -49.72
N TYR A 35 -29.79 -15.88 -50.46
CA TYR A 35 -30.60 -16.75 -51.33
C TYR A 35 -31.69 -17.57 -50.60
N HIS A 36 -32.08 -17.18 -49.39
CA HIS A 36 -33.29 -17.67 -48.75
C HIS A 36 -34.55 -16.91 -49.19
N SER A 37 -34.42 -15.80 -49.92
CA SER A 37 -35.55 -15.22 -50.63
C SER A 37 -35.48 -15.50 -52.13
N CYS A 38 -36.41 -16.30 -52.63
CA CYS A 38 -36.65 -16.54 -54.06
C CYS A 38 -37.21 -15.28 -54.78
N ALA A 39 -36.78 -14.09 -54.38
CA ALA A 39 -37.37 -12.81 -54.76
C ALA A 39 -36.49 -11.98 -55.72
N ASP A 40 -35.44 -12.57 -56.31
CA ASP A 40 -34.72 -11.90 -57.39
C ASP A 40 -35.50 -12.06 -58.70
N PHE A 41 -36.19 -11.00 -59.12
CA PHE A 41 -37.02 -10.98 -60.33
C PHE A 41 -36.24 -11.33 -61.61
N ARG A 42 -34.91 -11.28 -61.60
CA ARG A 42 -34.08 -11.73 -62.73
C ARG A 42 -34.11 -13.23 -62.94
N ALA A 43 -34.35 -14.01 -61.87
CA ALA A 43 -34.54 -15.45 -61.97
C ALA A 43 -35.85 -15.83 -62.70
N MET A 44 -36.85 -14.95 -62.63
CA MET A 44 -38.18 -15.10 -63.25
C MET A 44 -38.34 -14.26 -64.52
N SER A 45 -37.26 -13.68 -65.04
CA SER A 45 -37.30 -12.86 -66.24
C SER A 45 -37.62 -13.71 -67.47
N MET A 46 -38.56 -13.26 -68.29
CA MET A 46 -38.87 -13.87 -69.59
C MET A 46 -37.79 -13.60 -70.65
N ASP A 47 -36.85 -12.67 -70.40
CA ASP A 47 -35.73 -12.42 -71.30
C ASP A 47 -34.64 -13.48 -71.08
N PRO A 48 -34.31 -14.31 -72.10
CA PRO A 48 -33.30 -15.35 -71.99
C PRO A 48 -31.89 -14.79 -71.71
N LYS A 49 -31.59 -13.55 -72.09
CA LYS A 49 -30.30 -12.92 -71.79
C LYS A 49 -30.18 -12.58 -70.30
N VAL A 50 -31.26 -12.11 -69.69
CA VAL A 50 -31.30 -11.74 -68.27
C VAL A 50 -31.22 -12.98 -67.38
N SER A 51 -31.95 -14.04 -67.73
CA SER A 51 -31.92 -15.31 -66.98
C SER A 51 -30.57 -16.04 -67.13
N ALA A 52 -29.96 -16.03 -68.32
CA ALA A 52 -28.62 -16.58 -68.53
C ALA A 52 -27.54 -15.81 -67.74
N GLN A 53 -27.62 -14.47 -67.72
CA GLN A 53 -26.71 -13.64 -66.93
C GLN A 53 -26.86 -13.92 -65.43
N TYR A 54 -28.10 -14.07 -64.94
CA TYR A 54 -28.37 -14.46 -63.56
C TYR A 54 -27.76 -15.82 -63.22
N ALA A 55 -27.94 -16.83 -64.08
CA ALA A 55 -27.35 -18.14 -63.89
C ALA A 55 -25.81 -18.09 -63.83
N MET A 56 -25.18 -17.32 -64.71
CA MET A 56 -23.73 -17.12 -64.68
C MET A 56 -23.27 -16.39 -63.41
N ASP A 57 -24.00 -15.37 -62.96
CA ASP A 57 -23.70 -14.67 -61.71
C ASP A 57 -23.81 -15.61 -60.48
N VAL A 58 -24.79 -16.52 -60.47
CA VAL A 58 -24.94 -17.56 -59.43
C VAL A 58 -23.76 -18.53 -59.46
N VAL A 59 -23.39 -19.03 -60.63
CA VAL A 59 -22.25 -19.95 -60.80
C VAL A 59 -20.94 -19.28 -60.38
N HIS A 60 -20.71 -18.03 -60.79
CA HIS A 60 -19.52 -17.28 -60.40
C HIS A 60 -19.46 -17.02 -58.89
N LYS A 61 -20.58 -16.71 -58.23
CA LYS A 61 -20.60 -16.53 -56.77
C LYS A 61 -20.43 -17.83 -55.99
N ALA A 62 -20.99 -18.93 -56.47
CA ALA A 62 -20.82 -20.24 -55.85
C ALA A 62 -19.39 -20.77 -56.01
N ARG A 63 -18.75 -20.48 -57.15
CA ARG A 63 -17.37 -20.89 -57.44
C ARG A 63 -16.32 -20.05 -56.71
N TRP A 64 -16.64 -18.79 -56.40
CA TRP A 64 -15.75 -17.87 -55.71
C TRP A 64 -16.44 -17.31 -54.44
N PRO A 65 -16.56 -18.13 -53.39
CA PRO A 65 -17.02 -17.64 -52.10
C PRO A 65 -16.14 -16.46 -51.68
N ARG A 66 -16.75 -15.37 -51.20
CA ARG A 66 -16.00 -14.22 -50.71
C ARG A 66 -15.14 -14.69 -49.53
N VAL A 67 -13.82 -14.52 -49.63
CA VAL A 67 -12.90 -14.69 -48.50
C VAL A 67 -13.39 -13.77 -47.38
N ARG A 68 -13.96 -14.36 -46.32
CA ARG A 68 -14.50 -13.59 -45.19
C ARG A 68 -13.38 -13.33 -44.20
N VAL A 69 -13.28 -12.07 -43.76
CA VAL A 69 -12.31 -11.68 -42.74
C VAL A 69 -12.60 -12.43 -41.44
N ARG A 70 -11.56 -12.99 -40.83
CA ARG A 70 -11.66 -13.69 -39.55
C ARG A 70 -12.15 -12.71 -38.46
N PRO A 71 -13.20 -13.07 -37.69
CA PRO A 71 -13.66 -12.25 -36.57
C PRO A 71 -12.63 -12.22 -35.43
N SER A 72 -12.39 -11.03 -34.87
CA SER A 72 -11.41 -10.79 -33.79
C SER A 72 -11.89 -11.25 -32.42
N GLU A 73 -13.21 -11.32 -32.20
CA GLU A 73 -13.82 -11.62 -30.90
C GLU A 73 -14.23 -13.10 -30.74
N GLY A 74 -13.92 -13.95 -31.71
CA GLY A 74 -14.23 -15.38 -31.71
C GLY A 74 -15.22 -15.82 -32.79
N LEU A 75 -15.47 -17.12 -32.86
CA LEU A 75 -16.38 -17.72 -33.85
C LEU A 75 -17.82 -17.29 -33.59
N THR A 76 -18.36 -16.42 -34.44
CA THR A 76 -19.78 -16.08 -34.41
C THR A 76 -20.60 -17.14 -35.13
N ARG A 77 -21.85 -17.31 -34.71
CA ARG A 77 -22.80 -18.25 -35.35
C ARG A 77 -22.91 -18.02 -36.86
N GLU A 78 -22.91 -16.77 -37.28
CA GLU A 78 -23.00 -16.36 -38.68
C GLU A 78 -21.74 -16.73 -39.47
N TYR A 79 -20.56 -16.72 -38.85
CA TYR A 79 -19.32 -17.14 -39.49
C TYR A 79 -19.25 -18.67 -39.64
N LEU A 80 -19.71 -19.42 -38.61
CA LEU A 80 -19.76 -20.88 -38.61
C LEU A 80 -20.71 -21.46 -39.67
N MET A 81 -21.73 -20.73 -40.10
CA MET A 81 -22.66 -21.19 -41.14
C MET A 81 -22.05 -21.27 -42.55
N PHE A 82 -20.91 -20.61 -42.77
CA PHE A 82 -20.30 -20.50 -44.10
C PHE A 82 -18.82 -20.89 -44.14
N ILE A 83 -18.25 -21.33 -43.01
CA ILE A 83 -16.85 -21.77 -42.95
C ILE A 83 -16.73 -23.22 -43.42
N GLU A 84 -15.68 -23.50 -44.17
CA GLU A 84 -15.33 -24.87 -44.56
C GLU A 84 -14.60 -25.60 -43.42
N THR A 85 -14.64 -26.94 -43.43
CA THR A 85 -14.03 -27.75 -42.36
C THR A 85 -12.52 -27.49 -42.23
N GLU A 86 -11.84 -27.26 -43.34
CA GLU A 86 -10.39 -26.98 -43.38
C GLU A 86 -10.07 -25.64 -42.70
N GLU A 87 -10.82 -24.58 -43.03
CA GLU A 87 -10.67 -23.25 -42.42
C GLU A 87 -10.98 -23.27 -40.91
N LEU A 88 -11.94 -24.12 -40.48
CA LEU A 88 -12.24 -24.31 -39.07
C LEU A 88 -11.09 -25.00 -38.32
N ILE A 89 -10.44 -25.98 -38.94
CA ILE A 89 -9.26 -26.65 -38.37
C ILE A 89 -8.12 -25.64 -38.19
N ASP A 90 -7.83 -24.83 -39.22
CA ASP A 90 -6.82 -23.77 -39.13
C ASP A 90 -7.16 -22.76 -38.03
N PHE A 91 -8.45 -22.46 -37.85
CA PHE A 91 -8.93 -21.64 -36.74
C PHE A 91 -8.61 -22.25 -35.39
N VAL A 92 -9.04 -23.49 -35.15
CA VAL A 92 -8.80 -24.19 -33.88
C VAL A 92 -7.30 -24.33 -33.60
N MET A 93 -6.49 -24.65 -34.62
CA MET A 93 -5.04 -24.79 -34.47
C MET A 93 -4.37 -23.46 -34.08
N SER A 94 -4.77 -22.35 -34.72
CA SER A 94 -4.27 -21.03 -34.33
C SER A 94 -4.63 -20.64 -32.89
N PHE A 95 -5.85 -20.95 -32.44
CA PHE A 95 -6.25 -20.75 -31.03
C PHE A 95 -5.45 -21.62 -30.07
N ILE A 96 -5.16 -22.87 -30.42
CA ILE A 96 -4.33 -23.76 -29.60
C ILE A 96 -2.91 -23.18 -29.45
N GLU A 97 -2.32 -22.63 -30.52
CA GLU A 97 -1.01 -22.00 -30.47
C GLU A 97 -1.00 -20.73 -29.62
N GLU A 98 -1.99 -19.87 -29.77
CA GLU A 98 -2.15 -18.68 -28.93
C GLU A 98 -2.31 -19.04 -27.46
N LEU A 99 -3.10 -20.07 -27.17
CA LEU A 99 -3.32 -20.56 -25.81
C LEU A 99 -2.03 -21.16 -25.22
N LYS A 100 -1.22 -21.88 -26.02
CA LYS A 100 0.11 -22.35 -25.61
C LYS A 100 1.05 -21.17 -25.31
N LYS A 101 1.09 -20.15 -26.17
CA LYS A 101 1.89 -18.93 -25.94
C LYS A 101 1.45 -18.19 -24.67
N ALA A 102 0.14 -18.05 -24.46
CA ALA A 102 -0.41 -17.42 -23.26
C ALA A 102 -0.03 -18.21 -21.99
N LYS A 103 -0.11 -19.55 -22.02
CA LYS A 103 0.32 -20.40 -20.90
C LYS A 103 1.81 -20.27 -20.58
N MET A 104 2.68 -20.21 -21.60
CA MET A 104 4.12 -20.01 -21.38
C MET A 104 4.38 -18.64 -20.73
N LYS A 105 3.75 -17.57 -21.23
CA LYS A 105 3.85 -16.24 -20.62
C LYS A 105 3.37 -16.23 -19.17
N LEU A 106 2.24 -16.89 -18.88
CA LEU A 106 1.73 -16.99 -17.51
C LEU A 106 2.74 -17.66 -16.57
N ALA A 107 3.35 -18.77 -17.01
CA ALA A 107 4.38 -19.46 -16.23
C ALA A 107 5.61 -18.59 -15.98
N GLU A 108 6.04 -17.82 -16.98
CA GLU A 108 7.14 -16.85 -16.85
C GLU A 108 6.79 -15.72 -15.87
N TYR A 109 5.57 -15.16 -15.94
CA TYR A 109 5.09 -14.17 -14.98
C TYR A 109 5.03 -14.72 -13.55
N GLU A 110 4.56 -15.95 -13.36
CA GLU A 110 4.52 -16.59 -12.04
C GLU A 110 5.92 -16.86 -11.48
N GLN A 111 6.89 -17.16 -12.35
CA GLN A 111 8.29 -17.32 -11.96
C GLN A 111 8.91 -15.98 -11.56
N ASN A 112 8.74 -14.94 -12.39
CA ASN A 112 9.22 -13.59 -12.10
C ASN A 112 8.62 -13.04 -10.80
N ARG A 113 7.32 -13.27 -10.55
CA ARG A 113 6.68 -12.89 -9.29
C ARG A 113 7.33 -13.56 -8.09
N ARG A 114 7.66 -14.85 -8.19
CA ARG A 114 8.35 -15.60 -7.12
C ARG A 114 9.76 -15.06 -6.88
N ASP A 115 10.49 -14.73 -7.94
CA ASP A 115 11.87 -14.23 -7.81
C ASP A 115 11.90 -12.80 -7.28
N GLN A 116 10.96 -11.94 -7.67
CA GLN A 116 10.75 -10.62 -7.07
C GLN A 116 10.43 -10.72 -5.57
N GLN A 117 9.58 -11.68 -5.18
CA GLN A 117 9.25 -11.89 -3.77
C GLN A 117 10.48 -12.31 -2.95
N LYS A 118 11.34 -13.18 -3.49
CA LYS A 118 12.62 -13.55 -2.84
C LYS A 118 13.56 -12.35 -2.74
N GLN A 119 13.66 -11.52 -3.77
CA GLN A 119 14.49 -10.30 -3.73
C GLN A 119 14.00 -9.32 -2.67
N LEU A 120 12.67 -9.14 -2.55
CA LEU A 120 12.09 -8.29 -1.52
C LEU A 120 12.43 -8.80 -0.11
N GLU A 121 12.32 -10.11 0.14
CA GLU A 121 12.70 -10.71 1.41
C GLU A 121 14.20 -10.51 1.73
N LEU A 122 15.08 -10.61 0.73
CA LEU A 122 16.51 -10.35 0.91
C LEU A 122 16.81 -8.90 1.25
N VAL A 123 16.16 -7.95 0.56
CA VAL A 123 16.32 -6.51 0.81
C VAL A 123 15.80 -6.16 2.21
N GLN A 124 14.66 -6.72 2.63
CA GLN A 124 14.12 -6.52 3.97
C GLN A 124 15.09 -7.00 5.06
N ARG A 125 15.65 -8.20 4.90
CA ARG A 125 16.66 -8.72 5.86
C ARG A 125 17.91 -7.86 5.90
N ALA A 126 18.39 -7.38 4.75
CA ALA A 126 19.56 -6.49 4.70
C ALA A 126 19.29 -5.16 5.42
N ALA A 127 18.11 -4.55 5.20
CA ALA A 127 17.71 -3.33 5.88
C ALA A 127 17.57 -3.51 7.40
N GLU A 128 17.01 -4.64 7.85
CA GLU A 128 16.95 -4.97 9.28
C GLU A 128 18.35 -5.10 9.89
N GLN A 129 19.29 -5.75 9.20
CA GLN A 129 20.66 -5.87 9.66
C GLN A 129 21.38 -4.52 9.75
N GLU A 130 21.21 -3.62 8.77
CA GLU A 130 21.75 -2.26 8.86
C GLU A 130 21.18 -1.46 10.02
N LEU A 131 19.87 -1.58 10.29
CA LEU A 131 19.25 -0.94 11.45
C LEU A 131 19.80 -1.47 12.77
N ILE A 132 20.06 -2.77 12.87
CA ILE A 132 20.70 -3.38 14.04
C ILE A 132 22.13 -2.84 14.19
N GLN A 133 22.92 -2.82 13.12
CA GLN A 133 24.30 -2.31 13.13
C GLN A 133 24.35 -0.84 13.57
N ARG A 134 23.51 0.03 12.99
CA ARG A 134 23.43 1.43 13.39
C ARG A 134 23.00 1.61 14.85
N ARG A 135 22.07 0.77 15.34
CA ARG A 135 21.68 0.80 16.76
C ARG A 135 22.82 0.38 17.67
N THR A 136 23.62 -0.61 17.29
CA THR A 136 24.81 -1.02 18.05
C THR A 136 25.94 0.01 18.01
N GLU A 137 26.10 0.74 16.91
CA GLU A 137 27.10 1.83 16.80
C GLU A 137 26.75 3.07 17.63
N VAL A 138 25.45 3.34 17.81
CA VAL A 138 24.95 4.50 18.58
C VAL A 138 24.93 4.23 20.09
N VAL A 139 24.91 2.97 20.51
CA VAL A 139 25.04 2.61 21.92
C VAL A 139 26.52 2.71 22.31
N ASP A 140 26.87 3.81 22.97
CA ASP A 140 28.18 3.95 23.59
C ASP A 140 28.32 2.91 24.71
N GLN A 141 29.01 1.82 24.38
CA GLN A 141 29.17 0.68 25.25
C GLN A 141 29.90 1.07 26.55
N ALA A 142 30.76 2.08 26.50
CA ALA A 142 31.43 2.61 27.69
C ALA A 142 30.42 3.30 28.63
N LYS A 143 29.47 4.05 28.08
CA LYS A 143 28.41 4.71 28.86
C LYS A 143 27.45 3.70 29.51
N VAL A 144 27.10 2.64 28.80
CA VAL A 144 26.26 1.56 29.37
C VAL A 144 27.00 0.81 30.47
N GLU A 145 28.31 0.57 30.30
CA GLU A 145 29.15 -0.06 31.32
C GLU A 145 29.31 0.83 32.56
N GLU A 146 29.43 2.15 32.39
CA GLU A 146 29.44 3.14 33.47
C GLU A 146 28.12 3.16 34.24
N GLU A 147 26.97 3.27 33.55
CA GLU A 147 25.65 3.24 34.19
C GLU A 147 25.41 1.90 34.93
N LEU A 148 25.90 0.79 34.39
CA LEU A 148 25.85 -0.51 35.07
C LEU A 148 26.74 -0.57 36.31
N ALA A 149 27.91 0.08 36.30
CA ALA A 149 28.78 0.17 37.46
C ALA A 149 28.13 1.01 38.57
N ASP A 150 27.54 2.16 38.23
CA ASP A 150 26.82 3.02 39.16
C ASP A 150 25.63 2.32 39.80
N LEU A 151 24.83 1.59 39.00
CA LEU A 151 23.71 0.81 39.50
C LEU A 151 24.16 -0.29 40.46
N LYS A 152 25.29 -0.96 40.18
CA LYS A 152 25.87 -1.95 41.10
C LYS A 152 26.28 -1.30 42.43
N GLU A 153 26.87 -0.11 42.40
CA GLU A 153 27.24 0.62 43.61
C GLU A 153 26.00 1.01 44.44
N ILE A 154 24.95 1.50 43.78
CA ILE A 154 23.68 1.85 44.43
C ILE A 154 23.07 0.61 45.10
N ILE A 155 23.05 -0.54 44.41
CA ILE A 155 22.55 -1.79 44.96
C ILE A 155 23.34 -2.22 46.20
N LEU A 156 24.67 -2.12 46.16
CA LEU A 156 25.51 -2.42 47.32
C LEU A 156 25.21 -1.50 48.50
N ARG A 157 25.09 -0.18 48.27
CA ARG A 157 24.72 0.79 49.32
C ARG A 157 23.34 0.50 49.91
N LEU A 158 22.36 0.12 49.08
CA LEU A 158 21.01 -0.24 49.54
C LEU A 158 21.02 -1.54 50.36
N LYS A 159 21.81 -2.54 49.96
CA LYS A 159 22.01 -3.76 50.76
C LYS A 159 22.60 -3.45 52.14
N CYS A 160 23.67 -2.67 52.20
CA CYS A 160 24.25 -2.28 53.50
C CYS A 160 23.27 -1.51 54.39
N LYS A 161 22.39 -0.69 53.79
CA LYS A 161 21.32 -0.02 54.54
C LYS A 161 20.27 -1.00 55.05
N ALA A 162 19.87 -1.99 54.24
CA ALA A 162 18.94 -3.03 54.65
C ALA A 162 19.51 -3.86 55.81
N ASP A 163 20.76 -4.31 55.71
CA ASP A 163 21.43 -5.07 56.78
C ASP A 163 21.48 -4.27 58.09
N ARG A 164 21.71 -2.95 58.01
CA ARG A 164 21.68 -2.07 59.18
C ARG A 164 20.28 -1.91 59.76
N CYS A 165 19.25 -1.83 58.92
CA CYS A 165 17.86 -1.82 59.38
C CYS A 165 17.54 -3.12 60.15
N ASP A 166 17.97 -4.28 59.64
CA ASP A 166 17.76 -5.56 60.31
C ASP A 166 18.44 -5.60 61.69
N CYS A 167 19.66 -5.07 61.82
CA CYS A 167 20.33 -4.95 63.13
C CYS A 167 19.53 -4.05 64.09
N LEU A 168 19.06 -2.89 63.62
CA LEU A 168 18.28 -1.95 64.44
C LEU A 168 16.91 -2.50 64.84
N GLU A 169 16.30 -3.33 64.00
CA GLU A 169 15.05 -4.05 64.33
C GLU A 169 15.28 -5.08 65.43
N GLN A 170 16.38 -5.83 65.36
CA GLN A 170 16.76 -6.78 66.42
C GLN A 170 17.02 -6.06 67.75
N GLU A 171 17.75 -4.95 67.75
CA GLU A 171 17.98 -4.13 68.94
C GLU A 171 16.66 -3.59 69.51
N ASN A 172 15.79 -3.03 68.67
CA ASN A 172 14.47 -2.56 69.08
C ASN A 172 13.64 -3.67 69.72
N HIS A 173 13.67 -4.87 69.15
CA HIS A 173 12.97 -6.02 69.70
C HIS A 173 13.50 -6.40 71.09
N CYS A 174 14.82 -6.43 71.26
CA CYS A 174 15.46 -6.68 72.55
C CYS A 174 15.08 -5.61 73.59
N LEU A 175 15.10 -4.33 73.22
CA LEU A 175 14.70 -3.23 74.10
C LEU A 175 13.22 -3.32 74.48
N ARG A 176 12.32 -3.64 73.53
CA ARG A 176 10.89 -3.84 73.80
C ARG A 176 10.66 -5.00 74.78
N LYS A 177 11.38 -6.11 74.64
CA LYS A 177 11.35 -7.22 75.60
C LYS A 177 11.82 -6.78 76.99
N LYS A 178 12.92 -6.04 77.08
CA LYS A 178 13.47 -5.53 78.35
C LYS A 178 12.48 -4.58 79.06
N ILE A 179 11.85 -3.67 78.31
CA ILE A 179 10.80 -2.78 78.82
C ILE A 179 9.60 -3.60 79.33
N HIS A 180 9.19 -4.65 78.61
CA HIS A 180 8.09 -5.51 79.04
C HIS A 180 8.40 -6.25 80.35
N CYS A 181 9.61 -6.76 80.52
CA CYS A 181 10.05 -7.38 81.78
C CYS A 181 10.05 -6.38 82.94
N LEU A 182 10.66 -5.20 82.74
CA LEU A 182 10.70 -4.13 83.76
C LEU A 182 9.29 -3.63 84.16
N LYS A 183 8.35 -3.58 83.21
CA LYS A 183 6.95 -3.22 83.50
C LYS A 183 6.19 -4.32 84.27
N LYS A 184 6.57 -5.58 84.12
CA LYS A 184 6.02 -6.69 84.91
C LYS A 184 6.59 -6.72 86.33
N GLU A 185 7.86 -6.36 86.49
CA GLU A 185 8.52 -6.22 87.79
C GLU A 185 8.03 -4.98 88.56
N LYS A 186 7.72 -3.88 87.87
CA LYS A 186 7.09 -2.68 88.44
C LYS A 186 5.57 -2.72 88.36
N LYS A 187 4.93 -3.60 89.12
CA LYS A 187 3.56 -3.35 89.62
C LYS A 187 3.65 -2.61 90.97
N PRO A 188 2.67 -1.74 91.29
CA PRO A 188 2.94 -0.55 92.09
C PRO A 188 2.84 -0.85 93.58
N GLU A 189 3.95 -0.73 94.28
CA GLU A 189 3.95 -0.19 95.63
C GLU A 189 4.52 1.22 95.58
N MET A 190 3.98 2.07 96.45
CA MET A 190 4.40 3.44 96.76
C MET A 190 3.80 4.54 95.88
N LYS A 191 2.62 4.98 96.35
CA LYS A 191 2.31 6.41 96.49
C LYS A 191 3.47 7.09 97.21
N GLU A 192 4.15 8.04 96.59
CA GLU A 192 4.75 9.13 97.36
C GLU A 192 4.87 10.39 96.52
N LYS A 193 4.43 11.48 97.13
CA LYS A 193 4.34 12.82 96.57
C LYS A 193 5.75 13.41 96.46
N CYS A 194 6.03 14.11 95.37
CA CYS A 194 7.06 15.14 95.36
C CYS A 194 6.45 16.38 94.72
N ASP A 195 5.89 17.24 95.58
CA ASP A 195 5.74 18.65 95.31
C ASP A 195 7.12 19.28 95.55
N GLU A 196 7.90 19.51 94.49
CA GLU A 196 9.11 20.32 94.58
C GLU A 196 8.94 21.51 93.62
N LYS A 197 8.52 22.63 94.22
CA LYS A 197 8.50 23.94 93.58
C LYS A 197 9.93 24.37 93.35
N ILE A 198 10.40 24.27 92.10
CA ILE A 198 11.62 24.93 91.67
C ILE A 198 11.24 26.33 91.21
N ASP A 199 11.67 27.30 92.00
CA ASP A 199 11.81 28.70 91.65
C ASP A 199 12.89 28.79 90.54
N CYS A 200 12.48 29.00 89.29
CA CYS A 200 13.38 29.28 88.18
C CYS A 200 13.06 30.68 87.66
N GLY A 201 13.89 31.64 88.05
CA GLY A 201 13.87 33.01 87.53
C GLY A 201 14.09 33.07 86.03
N ASP A 202 13.35 33.97 85.37
CA ASP A 202 13.59 34.78 84.16
C ASP A 202 14.36 34.23 82.92
N SER A 203 14.77 32.97 82.89
CA SER A 203 15.47 32.33 81.77
C SER A 203 14.64 31.40 80.84
N PRO A 204 13.41 30.93 81.16
CA PRO A 204 12.66 30.05 80.25
C PRO A 204 11.97 30.77 79.06
N GLN A 205 11.72 32.09 79.18
CA GLN A 205 10.94 32.84 78.19
C GLN A 205 11.69 33.01 76.86
N VAL A 206 13.01 33.28 76.94
CA VAL A 206 13.87 33.54 75.79
C VAL A 206 14.06 32.28 74.94
N ASP A 207 14.21 31.11 75.57
CA ASP A 207 14.30 29.83 74.87
C ASP A 207 12.97 29.43 74.23
N CYS A 208 11.84 29.74 74.87
CA CYS A 208 10.51 29.48 74.32
C CYS A 208 10.24 30.35 73.07
N ASP A 209 10.63 31.62 73.10
CA ASP A 209 10.45 32.52 71.94
C ASP A 209 11.40 32.20 70.79
N ARG A 210 12.63 31.76 71.09
CA ARG A 210 13.56 31.22 70.10
C ARG A 210 13.01 29.97 69.41
N VAL A 211 12.49 29.00 70.17
CA VAL A 211 11.90 27.78 69.61
C VAL A 211 10.64 28.10 68.79
N LYS A 212 9.83 29.07 69.20
CA LYS A 212 8.70 29.56 68.39
C LYS A 212 9.17 30.16 67.05
N ALA A 213 10.25 30.94 67.06
CA ALA A 213 10.83 31.50 65.85
C ALA A 213 11.38 30.43 64.90
N GLU A 214 12.10 29.43 65.44
CA GLU A 214 12.60 28.29 64.67
C GLU A 214 11.44 27.45 64.09
N MET A 215 10.38 27.20 64.86
CA MET A 215 9.18 26.54 64.36
C MET A 215 8.46 27.34 63.26
N ALA A 216 8.45 28.67 63.35
CA ALA A 216 7.85 29.52 62.31
C ALA A 216 8.65 29.43 61.00
N LEU A 217 9.99 29.44 61.08
CA LEU A 217 10.86 29.25 59.91
C LEU A 217 10.64 27.88 59.26
N ILE A 218 10.54 26.81 60.05
CA ILE A 218 10.29 25.46 59.54
C ILE A 218 8.91 25.37 58.87
N ARG A 219 7.88 26.02 59.42
CA ARG A 219 6.54 26.07 58.78
C ARG A 219 6.58 26.78 57.45
N ASN A 220 7.23 27.95 57.39
CA ASN A 220 7.37 28.71 56.14
C ASN A 220 8.12 27.89 55.08
N TYR A 221 9.22 27.23 55.46
CA TYR A 221 9.96 26.35 54.56
C TYR A 221 9.12 25.14 54.08
N CYS A 222 8.32 24.55 54.97
CA CYS A 222 7.37 23.51 54.58
C CYS A 222 6.30 24.00 53.60
N GLU A 223 5.83 25.24 53.76
CA GLU A 223 4.86 25.86 52.85
C GLU A 223 5.47 26.18 51.48
N GLU A 224 6.69 26.70 51.46
CA GLU A 224 7.47 26.90 50.24
C GLU A 224 7.69 25.59 49.48
N LEU A 225 8.10 24.52 50.18
CA LEU A 225 8.25 23.19 49.57
C LEU A 225 6.93 22.64 49.04
N LYS A 226 5.80 22.86 49.72
CA LYS A 226 4.47 22.49 49.21
C LYS A 226 4.11 23.28 47.95
N GLN A 227 4.51 24.55 47.86
CA GLN A 227 4.29 25.37 46.68
C GLN A 227 5.18 24.95 45.51
N GLN A 228 6.47 24.67 45.76
CA GLN A 228 7.40 24.12 44.78
C GLN A 228 6.92 22.76 44.25
N LYS A 229 6.43 21.88 45.13
CA LYS A 229 5.84 20.60 44.72
C LYS A 229 4.65 20.80 43.77
N ARG A 230 3.76 21.76 44.06
CA ARG A 230 2.58 22.04 43.22
C ARG A 230 2.99 22.55 41.83
N THR A 231 3.89 23.53 41.79
CA THR A 231 4.41 24.08 40.52
C THR A 231 5.09 23.02 39.67
N LEU A 232 5.96 22.19 40.26
CA LEU A 232 6.61 21.09 39.54
C LEU A 232 5.62 20.04 39.02
N MET A 233 4.53 19.74 39.76
CA MET A 233 3.49 18.83 39.26
C MET A 233 2.73 19.43 38.06
N GLU A 234 2.44 20.73 38.08
CA GLU A 234 1.81 21.42 36.95
C GLU A 234 2.71 21.44 35.72
N GLU A 235 4.01 21.71 35.90
CA GLU A 235 5.00 21.65 34.82
C GLU A 235 5.14 20.26 34.24
N LEU A 236 5.17 19.22 35.10
CA LEU A 236 5.18 17.83 34.66
C LEU A 236 3.92 17.48 33.84
N GLN A 237 2.76 17.94 34.28
CA GLN A 237 1.50 17.72 33.55
C GLN A 237 1.50 18.43 32.20
N LYS A 238 1.95 19.70 32.15
CA LYS A 238 2.11 20.46 30.91
C LYS A 238 3.08 19.76 29.96
N SER A 239 4.22 19.29 30.47
CA SER A 239 5.22 18.56 29.70
C SER A 239 4.65 17.26 29.11
N LYS A 240 3.88 16.49 29.89
CA LYS A 240 3.19 15.27 29.40
C LYS A 240 2.20 15.57 28.28
N ILE A 241 1.41 16.64 28.40
CA ILE A 241 0.48 17.06 27.36
C ILE A 241 1.22 17.47 26.09
N ASN A 242 2.30 18.24 26.22
CA ASN A 242 3.12 18.66 25.09
C ASN A 242 3.79 17.45 24.41
N HIS A 243 4.34 16.52 25.18
CA HIS A 243 4.92 15.29 24.64
C HIS A 243 3.89 14.46 23.84
N CYS A 244 2.66 14.37 24.32
CA CYS A 244 1.57 13.71 23.59
C CYS A 244 1.24 14.45 22.27
N LYS A 245 1.16 15.78 22.31
CA LYS A 245 0.94 16.59 21.09
C LYS A 245 2.08 16.43 20.08
N ASP A 246 3.32 16.46 20.53
CA ASP A 246 4.50 16.29 19.68
C ASP A 246 4.54 14.90 19.05
N SER A 247 4.21 13.86 19.83
CA SER A 247 4.09 12.49 19.33
C SER A 247 3.03 12.38 18.24
N ASN A 248 1.85 12.99 18.46
CA ASN A 248 0.78 13.01 17.46
C ASN A 248 1.18 13.76 16.18
N LEU A 249 1.83 14.92 16.30
CA LEU A 249 2.33 15.69 15.15
C LEU A 249 3.40 14.92 14.37
N ARG A 250 4.31 14.22 15.06
CA ARG A 250 5.30 13.35 14.41
C ARG A 250 4.63 12.22 13.63
N ASN A 251 3.60 11.58 14.19
CA ASN A 251 2.85 10.54 13.49
C ASN A 251 2.13 11.09 12.25
N GLN A 252 1.53 12.27 12.35
CA GLN A 252 0.91 12.94 11.19
C GLN A 252 1.95 13.28 10.12
N LEU A 253 3.13 13.78 10.51
CA LEU A 253 4.22 14.07 9.59
C LEU A 253 4.67 12.82 8.83
N ILE A 254 4.83 11.69 9.53
CA ILE A 254 5.20 10.40 8.92
C ILE A 254 4.13 9.97 7.91
N GLN A 255 2.83 10.07 8.26
CA GLN A 255 1.74 9.72 7.35
C GLN A 255 1.75 10.58 6.08
N GLU A 256 1.95 11.88 6.22
CA GLU A 256 2.04 12.80 5.09
C GLU A 256 3.29 12.55 4.24
N GLN A 257 4.42 12.18 4.85
CA GLN A 257 5.63 11.77 4.12
C GLN A 257 5.37 10.51 3.30
N CYS A 258 4.80 9.45 3.89
CA CYS A 258 4.46 8.23 3.16
C CYS A 258 3.45 8.50 2.03
N ARG A 259 2.47 9.40 2.26
CA ARG A 259 1.52 9.80 1.22
C ARG A 259 2.20 10.52 0.06
N ARG A 260 3.17 11.41 0.35
CA ARG A 260 3.97 12.10 -0.67
C ARG A 260 4.82 11.12 -1.47
N GLU A 261 5.45 10.14 -0.81
CA GLU A 261 6.23 9.09 -1.48
C GLU A 261 5.37 8.28 -2.45
N GLN A 262 4.16 7.86 -2.03
CA GLN A 262 3.22 7.15 -2.91
C GLN A 262 2.78 8.00 -4.11
N LEU A 263 2.58 9.30 -3.91
CA LEU A 263 2.23 10.21 -5.00
C LEU A 263 3.43 10.41 -5.94
N GLN A 264 4.63 10.55 -5.40
CA GLN A 264 5.85 10.66 -6.19
C GLN A 264 6.06 9.41 -7.03
N GLU A 265 5.89 8.21 -6.47
CA GLU A 265 5.98 6.95 -7.21
C GLU A 265 4.96 6.90 -8.36
N LYS A 266 3.72 7.36 -8.14
CA LYS A 266 2.71 7.46 -9.20
C LYS A 266 3.12 8.46 -10.28
N PHE A 267 3.68 9.61 -9.90
CA PHE A 267 4.22 10.59 -10.85
C PHE A 267 5.36 10.00 -11.69
N ASP A 268 6.32 9.32 -11.05
CA ASP A 268 7.45 8.69 -11.74
C ASP A 268 6.97 7.59 -12.70
N ASN A 269 5.96 6.81 -12.31
CA ASN A 269 5.34 5.80 -13.17
C ASN A 269 4.62 6.43 -14.37
N LEU A 270 3.88 7.52 -14.18
CA LEU A 270 3.26 8.27 -15.28
C LEU A 270 4.30 8.88 -16.21
N GLN A 271 5.38 9.42 -15.67
CA GLN A 271 6.48 9.98 -16.46
C GLN A 271 7.13 8.90 -17.34
N LYS A 272 7.37 7.70 -16.81
CA LYS A 272 7.86 6.55 -17.59
C LYS A 272 6.90 6.19 -18.73
N VAL A 273 5.60 6.19 -18.49
CA VAL A 273 4.58 5.91 -19.53
C VAL A 273 4.61 6.98 -20.63
N VAL A 274 4.73 8.26 -20.26
CA VAL A 274 4.82 9.37 -21.22
C VAL A 274 6.12 9.30 -22.03
N GLU A 275 7.25 8.94 -21.41
CA GLU A 275 8.52 8.76 -22.11
C GLU A 275 8.49 7.58 -23.09
N LEU A 276 7.83 6.48 -22.73
CA LEU A 276 7.59 5.33 -23.60
C LEU A 276 6.58 5.62 -24.73
N ALA A 277 5.67 6.57 -24.50
CA ALA A 277 4.67 7.00 -25.47
C ALA A 277 5.19 8.09 -26.43
N LYS A 278 6.44 8.57 -26.29
CA LYS A 278 7.04 9.45 -27.30
C LYS A 278 7.15 8.66 -28.61
N PRO A 279 6.40 9.04 -29.67
CA PRO A 279 6.60 8.43 -30.96
C PRO A 279 8.02 8.75 -31.42
N SER A 280 8.77 7.72 -31.76
CA SER A 280 9.93 7.83 -32.63
C SER A 280 9.48 8.47 -33.94
N SER A 281 9.55 9.80 -34.06
CA SER A 281 9.63 10.48 -35.35
C SER A 281 10.95 10.02 -35.98
N ILE A 282 10.99 9.26 -37.07
CA ILE A 282 10.38 9.52 -38.38
C ILE A 282 10.37 11.02 -38.64
N VAL A 283 11.58 11.53 -38.88
CA VAL A 283 11.75 12.71 -39.70
C VAL A 283 11.82 12.21 -41.14
N LYS A 284 10.75 12.44 -41.90
CA LYS A 284 10.79 13.22 -43.14
C LYS A 284 9.42 13.20 -43.83
N ASP A 285 9.08 14.37 -44.34
CA ASP A 285 8.10 14.65 -45.38
C ASP A 285 6.62 14.54 -44.98
N THR A 286 6.04 15.68 -44.59
CA THR A 286 4.96 16.27 -45.39
C THR A 286 4.69 17.72 -45.04
N GLN A 287 4.56 18.50 -46.10
CA GLN A 287 4.27 19.92 -46.15
C GLN A 287 2.81 20.20 -45.74
N ILE A 288 2.63 21.33 -45.04
CA ILE A 288 1.59 22.36 -45.19
C ILE A 288 0.13 21.87 -45.24
N LEU A 289 -0.68 22.34 -44.28
CA LEU A 289 -1.92 23.08 -44.58
C LEU A 289 -2.48 23.78 -43.33
N ASP A 290 -2.69 25.09 -43.49
CA ASP A 290 -3.42 25.99 -42.61
C ASP A 290 -4.80 25.46 -42.23
N GLY A 291 -5.22 25.73 -41.00
CA GLY A 291 -6.58 25.45 -40.55
C GLY A 291 -6.82 25.85 -39.11
N HIS A 292 -7.39 27.05 -38.93
CA HIS A 292 -7.93 27.56 -37.67
C HIS A 292 -8.66 26.51 -36.81
N PHE A 293 -8.31 26.41 -35.53
CA PHE A 293 -9.26 26.13 -34.47
C PHE A 293 -8.86 26.87 -33.18
N CYS A 294 -9.62 27.91 -32.86
CA CYS A 294 -9.72 28.50 -31.53
C CYS A 294 -10.33 27.49 -30.56
N CYS A 295 -9.84 27.43 -29.31
CA CYS A 295 -10.70 27.44 -28.12
C CYS A 295 -9.88 27.59 -26.81
N HIS A 296 -10.23 28.67 -26.11
CA HIS A 296 -10.07 29.00 -24.69
C HIS A 296 -9.58 27.90 -23.73
N LEU A 297 -8.52 28.21 -22.98
CA LEU A 297 -8.32 27.72 -21.62
C LEU A 297 -8.19 28.92 -20.67
N LEU A 298 -9.26 29.16 -19.91
CA LEU A 298 -9.27 29.95 -18.70
C LEU A 298 -8.28 29.33 -17.69
N VAL A 299 -7.37 30.15 -17.18
CA VAL A 299 -6.61 29.89 -15.97
C VAL A 299 -7.20 30.80 -14.88
N PRO A 300 -7.73 30.29 -13.76
CA PRO A 300 -7.84 31.07 -12.55
C PRO A 300 -6.58 30.86 -11.72
N TRP A 301 -5.79 31.94 -11.62
CA TRP A 301 -4.84 32.13 -10.54
C TRP A 301 -5.59 32.11 -9.20
N ILE A 302 -5.21 31.20 -8.31
CA ILE A 302 -5.57 31.24 -6.90
C ILE A 302 -4.58 32.19 -6.24
N SER A 303 -5.04 33.41 -5.93
CA SER A 303 -4.36 34.32 -5.01
C SER A 303 -4.80 34.01 -3.59
N HIS A 304 -3.82 33.77 -2.73
CA HIS A 304 -3.93 33.75 -1.28
C HIS A 304 -4.24 35.16 -0.75
N GLU A 305 -5.27 35.29 0.07
CA GLU A 305 -5.36 36.10 1.29
C GLU A 305 -6.29 35.41 2.28
#